data_AF-A0A7C5BNR3-F1
#
_entry.id   AF-A0A7C5BNR3-F1
#
_cell.length_a   1.000
_cell.length_b   1.000
_cell.length_c   1.000
_cell.angle_alpha   90.00
_cell.angle_beta   90.00
_cell.angle_gamma   90.00
#
_symmetry.space_group_name_H-M   'P 1'
#
loop_
_entity.id
_entity.type
_entity.pdbx_description
1 polymer ?
#
loop_
_entity_poly.entity_id
_entity_poly.type
_entity_poly.pdbx_seq_one_letter_code
_entity_poly.pdbx_strand_id
1 'polypeptide(L)'
;MLKIFKSLLLVSFVFVVTTSNSAITPSPTAPKVAAKSYILQDFSSGRVLVAHDADQRLPPASITKLMTAYVVSHELKAGNITLTDEVLISEKA
;
A
#
# COMPACT_ATOMS: atom_id res chain seq x y z
N MET A 1 -2.73 45.62 37.73
CA MET A 1 -1.79 45.34 36.62
C MET A 1 -1.49 43.86 36.42
N LEU A 2 -1.19 43.07 37.46
CA LEU A 2 -0.75 41.67 37.32
C LEU A 2 -1.80 40.71 36.70
N LYS A 3 -3.11 40.94 36.93
CA LYS A 3 -4.21 40.12 36.36
C LYS A 3 -4.36 40.30 34.84
N ILE A 4 -4.22 41.54 34.36
CA ILE A 4 -4.28 41.88 32.93
C ILE A 4 -3.07 41.29 32.19
N PHE A 5 -1.89 41.33 32.82
CA PHE A 5 -0.68 40.72 32.25
C PHE A 5 -0.79 39.19 32.12
N LYS A 6 -1.33 38.50 33.15
CA LYS A 6 -1.62 37.06 33.07
C LYS A 6 -2.68 36.71 32.01
N SER A 7 -3.72 37.54 31.87
CA SER A 7 -4.75 37.34 30.85
C SER A 7 -4.18 37.51 29.44
N LEU A 8 -3.30 38.49 29.22
CA LEU A 8 -2.65 38.71 27.94
C LEU A 8 -1.71 37.56 27.57
N LEU A 9 -1.00 37.02 28.56
CA LEU A 9 -0.09 35.88 28.39
C LEU A 9 -0.85 34.58 28.10
N LEU A 10 -2.03 34.39 28.71
CA LEU A 10 -2.92 33.25 28.43
C LEU A 10 -3.53 33.34 27.02
N VAL A 11 -3.96 34.53 26.58
CA VAL A 11 -4.49 34.73 25.21
C VAL A 11 -3.40 34.49 24.16
N SER A 12 -2.16 34.96 24.41
CA SER A 12 -1.02 34.68 23.53
C SER A 12 -0.68 33.19 23.46
N PHE A 13 -0.76 32.47 24.58
CA PHE A 13 -0.52 31.03 24.62
C PHE A 13 -1.58 30.24 23.84
N VAL A 14 -2.86 30.61 23.96
CA VAL A 14 -3.95 29.98 23.18
C VAL A 14 -3.80 30.25 21.68
N PHE A 15 -3.34 31.44 21.29
CA PHE A 15 -3.12 31.78 19.88
C PHE A 15 -2.00 30.93 19.24
N VAL A 16 -0.91 30.67 19.97
CA VAL A 16 0.20 29.81 19.50
C VAL A 16 -0.23 28.35 19.35
N VAL A 17 -1.13 27.84 20.20
CA VAL A 17 -1.62 26.46 20.10
C VAL A 17 -2.52 26.23 18.87
N THR A 18 -3.17 27.29 18.36
CA THR A 18 -4.09 27.17 17.21
C THR A 18 -3.44 27.19 15.83
N THR A 19 -2.14 27.49 15.71
CA THR A 19 -1.45 27.46 14.42
C THR A 19 -1.09 26.02 14.05
N SER A 20 -2.07 25.27 13.55
CA SER A 20 -1.81 23.99 12.88
C SER A 20 -1.07 24.24 11.57
N ASN A 21 0.19 23.78 11.50
CA ASN A 21 0.97 23.79 10.27
C ASN A 21 0.35 22.80 9.25
N SER A 22 -0.47 23.31 8.34
CA SER A 22 -0.83 22.56 7.12
C SER A 22 0.37 22.56 6.18
N ALA A 23 1.24 21.55 6.29
CA ALA A 23 2.29 21.32 5.32
C ALA A 23 1.64 20.92 3.99
N ILE A 24 1.81 21.75 2.95
CA ILE A 24 1.41 21.41 1.59
C ILE A 24 2.39 20.33 1.10
N THR A 25 2.04 19.07 1.26
CA THR A 25 2.77 17.98 0.62
C THR A 25 2.39 17.96 -0.86
N PRO A 26 3.31 18.20 -1.80
CA PRO A 26 3.00 18.07 -3.22
C PRO A 26 2.57 16.63 -3.50
N SER A 27 1.28 16.45 -3.79
CA SER A 27 0.74 15.19 -4.31
C SER A 27 0.66 15.34 -5.82
N PRO A 28 1.62 14.79 -6.59
CA PRO A 28 1.57 14.91 -8.04
C PRO A 28 0.32 14.21 -8.58
N THR A 29 -0.26 14.77 -9.64
CA THR A 29 -1.28 14.07 -10.41
C THR A 29 -0.69 12.78 -10.97
N ALA A 30 -1.45 11.69 -10.91
CA ALA A 30 -1.02 10.43 -11.49
C ALA A 30 -0.74 10.56 -13.00
N PRO A 31 0.31 9.90 -13.52
CA PRO A 31 0.57 9.88 -14.95
C PRO A 31 -0.52 9.13 -15.70
N LYS A 32 -0.73 9.47 -16.97
CA LYS A 32 -1.57 8.67 -17.86
C LYS A 32 -0.83 7.38 -18.19
N VAL A 33 -1.43 6.23 -17.86
CA VAL A 33 -0.90 4.91 -18.17
C VAL A 33 -1.72 4.31 -19.31
N ALA A 34 -1.04 3.83 -20.36
CA ALA A 34 -1.68 3.14 -21.48
C ALA A 34 -2.02 1.69 -21.10
N ALA A 35 -2.98 1.51 -20.21
CA ALA A 35 -3.45 0.21 -19.73
C ALA A 35 -4.97 0.22 -19.53
N LYS A 36 -5.61 -0.95 -19.61
CA LYS A 36 -7.04 -1.11 -19.29
C LYS A 36 -7.31 -0.88 -17.81
N SER A 37 -6.48 -1.47 -16.95
CA SER A 37 -6.50 -1.26 -15.51
C SER A 37 -5.08 -1.27 -14.95
N TYR A 38 -4.89 -0.63 -13.80
CA TYR A 38 -3.63 -0.64 -13.05
C TYR A 38 -3.86 -0.28 -11.58
N ILE A 39 -2.91 -0.70 -10.74
CA ILE A 39 -2.83 -0.34 -9.32
C ILE A 39 -1.36 -0.12 -8.95
N LEU A 40 -1.10 0.90 -8.14
CA LEU A 40 0.16 1.12 -7.46
C LEU A 40 -0.12 1.14 -5.96
N GLN A 41 0.47 0.21 -5.23
CA GLN A 41 0.25 0.03 -3.79
C GLN A 41 1.60 0.02 -3.07
N ASP A 42 1.67 0.74 -1.96
CA ASP A 42 2.79 0.65 -1.04
C ASP A 42 2.77 -0.72 -0.33
N PHE A 43 3.88 -1.45 -0.40
CA PHE A 43 3.96 -2.81 0.13
C PHE A 43 3.85 -2.85 1.66
N SER A 44 4.51 -1.92 2.36
CA SER A 44 4.59 -1.95 3.83
C SER A 44 3.28 -1.58 4.51
N SER A 45 2.57 -0.56 3.99
CA SER A 45 1.31 -0.07 4.56
C SER A 45 0.06 -0.65 3.90
N GLY A 46 0.19 -1.24 2.72
CA GLY A 46 -0.95 -1.63 1.88
C GLY A 46 -1.72 -0.43 1.31
N ARG A 47 -1.21 0.80 1.42
CA ARG A 47 -1.88 1.99 0.91
C ARG A 47 -1.86 2.00 -0.62
N VAL A 48 -3.03 2.09 -1.24
CA VAL A 48 -3.14 2.36 -2.68
C VAL A 48 -2.77 3.82 -2.94
N LEU A 49 -1.75 4.03 -3.78
CA LEU A 49 -1.26 5.35 -4.18
C LEU A 49 -2.01 5.88 -5.41
N VAL A 50 -2.27 4.98 -6.37
CA VAL A 50 -3.13 5.25 -7.53
C VAL A 50 -3.74 3.95 -8.04
N ALA A 51 -4.96 4.02 -8.54
CA ALA A 51 -5.64 2.91 -9.21
C ALA A 51 -6.51 3.42 -10.38
N HIS A 52 -6.70 2.58 -11.38
CA HIS A 52 -7.66 2.76 -12.46
C HIS A 52 -8.28 1.41 -12.77
N ASP A 53 -9.60 1.29 -12.62
CA ASP A 53 -10.36 0.04 -12.85
C ASP A 53 -9.74 -1.19 -12.18
N ALA A 54 -9.14 -1.04 -11.00
CA ALA A 54 -8.34 -2.08 -10.36
C ALA A 54 -9.16 -3.34 -9.98
N ASP A 55 -10.46 -3.19 -9.71
CA ASP A 55 -11.38 -4.29 -9.39
C ASP A 55 -12.05 -4.88 -10.64
N GLN A 56 -11.77 -4.34 -11.83
CA GLN A 56 -12.31 -4.88 -13.07
C GLN A 56 -11.76 -6.29 -13.32
N ARG A 57 -12.67 -7.24 -13.52
CA ARG A 57 -12.29 -8.62 -13.88
C ARG A 57 -11.72 -8.64 -15.29
N LEU A 58 -10.45 -9.03 -15.40
CA LEU A 58 -9.73 -9.19 -16.67
C LEU A 58 -9.07 -10.58 -16.72
N PRO A 59 -8.87 -11.16 -17.92
CA PRO A 59 -8.13 -12.41 -18.05
C PRO A 59 -6.65 -12.21 -17.65
N PRO A 60 -6.13 -12.91 -16.63
CA PRO A 60 -4.77 -12.69 -16.11
C PRO A 60 -3.66 -13.32 -16.95
N ALA A 61 -3.98 -14.23 -17.89
CA ALA A 61 -3.01 -15.00 -18.66
C ALA A 61 -1.91 -15.61 -17.76
N SER A 62 -0.63 -15.40 -18.08
CA SER A 62 0.49 -15.95 -17.29
C SER A 62 0.59 -15.39 -15.87
N ILE A 63 -0.07 -14.27 -15.52
CA ILE A 63 -0.09 -13.74 -14.14
C ILE A 63 -0.72 -14.75 -13.17
N THR A 64 -1.60 -15.64 -13.64
CA THR A 64 -2.13 -16.77 -12.85
C THR A 64 -1.04 -17.59 -12.17
N LYS A 65 0.16 -17.69 -12.76
CA LYS A 65 1.29 -18.44 -12.18
C LYS A 65 1.76 -17.86 -10.85
N LEU A 66 1.46 -16.58 -10.53
CA LEU A 66 1.73 -16.02 -9.20
C LEU A 66 0.95 -16.76 -8.11
N MET A 67 -0.30 -17.15 -8.36
CA MET A 67 -1.07 -17.95 -7.41
C MET A 67 -0.50 -19.36 -7.28
N THR A 68 -0.08 -19.97 -8.40
CA THR A 68 0.60 -21.28 -8.38
C THR A 68 1.87 -21.23 -7.52
N ALA A 69 2.73 -20.23 -7.73
CA ALA A 69 3.95 -20.04 -6.95
C ALA A 69 3.64 -19.72 -5.48
N TYR A 70 2.57 -18.97 -5.21
CA TYR A 70 2.12 -18.66 -3.84
C TYR A 70 1.74 -19.94 -3.09
N VAL A 71 0.97 -20.83 -3.71
CA VAL A 71 0.60 -22.12 -3.11
C VAL A 71 1.83 -22.98 -2.84
N VAL A 72 2.74 -23.12 -3.82
CA VAL A 72 4.00 -23.87 -3.62
C VAL A 72 4.82 -23.30 -2.46
N SER A 73 4.95 -21.97 -2.39
CA SER A 73 5.68 -21.29 -1.30
C SER A 73 5.02 -21.49 0.06
N HIS A 74 3.69 -21.52 0.09
CA HIS A 74 2.93 -21.83 1.30
C HIS A 74 3.20 -23.25 1.79
N GLU A 75 3.16 -24.24 0.90
CA GLU A 75 3.41 -25.65 1.24
C GLU A 75 4.85 -25.90 1.70
N LEU A 76 5.83 -25.23 1.07
CA LEU A 76 7.22 -25.23 1.52
C LEU A 76 7.34 -24.66 2.94
N LYS A 77 6.68 -23.54 3.22
CA LYS A 77 6.68 -22.91 4.55
C LYS A 77 5.96 -23.79 5.60
N ALA A 78 4.90 -24.50 5.20
CA ALA A 78 4.18 -25.43 6.05
C ALA A 78 4.96 -26.74 6.31
N GLY A 79 6.01 -27.02 5.53
CA GLY A 79 6.81 -28.24 5.63
C GLY A 79 6.17 -29.47 4.97
N ASN A 80 5.16 -29.27 4.11
CA ASN A 80 4.46 -30.35 3.41
C ASN A 80 5.25 -30.88 2.21
N ILE A 81 6.13 -30.05 1.64
CA ILE A 81 7.07 -30.39 0.56
C ILE A 81 8.43 -29.73 0.85
N THR A 82 9.47 -30.20 0.18
CA THR A 82 10.81 -29.61 0.22
C THR A 82 11.31 -29.25 -1.18
N LEU A 83 12.29 -28.33 -1.25
CA LEU A 83 12.93 -27.98 -2.52
C LEU A 83 13.73 -29.13 -3.14
N THR A 84 14.03 -30.17 -2.36
CA THR A 84 14.79 -31.35 -2.77
C THR A 84 13.88 -32.55 -3.06
N ASP A 85 12.56 -32.40 -2.99
CA ASP A 85 11.64 -33.48 -3.33
C ASP A 85 11.77 -33.82 -4.81
N GLU A 86 11.96 -35.11 -5.09
CA GLU A 86 11.87 -35.62 -6.46
C GLU A 86 10.40 -35.71 -6.86
N VAL A 87 10.06 -35.15 -8.02
CA VAL A 87 8.70 -35.14 -8.55
C VAL A 87 8.66 -35.84 -9.90
N LEU A 88 7.68 -36.72 -10.10
CA LEU A 88 7.44 -37.35 -11.38
C LEU A 88 6.85 -36.34 -12.37
N ILE A 89 7.51 -36.15 -13.52
CA ILE A 89 6.96 -35.33 -14.61
C ILE A 89 5.91 -36.15 -15.37
N SER A 90 4.65 -35.74 -15.26
CA SER A 90 3.53 -36.38 -15.96
C SER A 90 3.40 -35.89 -17.41
N GLU A 91 2.70 -36.65 -18.26
CA GLU A 91 2.35 -36.22 -19.63
C GLU A 91 1.52 -34.93 -19.72
N LYS A 92 0.89 -34.51 -18.61
CA LYS A 92 0.06 -33.30 -18.53
C LYS A 92 0.82 -32.06 -18.01
N ALA A 93 2.11 -32.23 -17.68
CA ALA A 93 2.95 -31.17 -17.13
C ALA A 93 3.25 -30.09 -18.18
#